data_AF-A0AA97I3W1-F1
#
_entry.id   AF-A0AA97I3W1-F1
#
_cell.length_a   1.000
_cell.length_b   1.000
_cell.length_c   1.000
_cell.angle_alpha   90.00
_cell.angle_beta   90.00
_cell.angle_gamma   90.00
#
_symmetry.space_group_name_H-M   'P 1'
#
loop_
_entity.id
_entity.type
_entity.pdbx_description
1 polymer ?
#
loop_
_entity_poly.entity_id
_entity_poly.type
_entity_poly.pdbx_seq_one_letter_code
_entity_poly.pdbx_strand_id
1 'polypeptide(L)'
;MKVWIISVLILIFSLSVLISGCTAQNEVVYDQTVTIPDGQDIEYDLLQGTYKITITSDTDIDILFDTASNYDEKGTKSFSKDVVLNGDTKMTVKNWALIGLGSEAIVQVLVVKNPTN
;
A
#
# COMPACT_ATOMS: atom_id res chain seq x y z
N MET A 1 49.80 42.08 -16.22
CA MET A 1 48.96 41.10 -15.51
C MET A 1 48.10 41.88 -14.52
N LYS A 2 46.78 41.99 -14.80
CA LYS A 2 45.82 42.79 -14.02
C LYS A 2 45.15 41.88 -12.99
N VAL A 3 45.43 42.11 -11.72
CA VAL A 3 44.77 41.46 -10.57
C VAL A 3 43.44 42.16 -10.34
N TRP A 4 42.33 41.41 -10.33
CA TRP A 4 41.02 41.89 -9.94
C TRP A 4 40.62 41.27 -8.60
N ILE A 5 40.48 42.14 -7.60
CA ILE A 5 39.78 41.91 -6.34
C ILE A 5 38.28 41.79 -6.66
N ILE A 6 37.51 40.92 -5.99
CA ILE A 6 36.11 41.18 -5.61
C ILE A 6 35.67 40.23 -4.48
N SER A 7 35.36 40.88 -3.35
CA SER A 7 34.23 40.71 -2.42
C SER A 7 33.93 39.36 -1.76
N VAL A 8 34.21 39.35 -0.46
CA VAL A 8 33.55 38.54 0.57
C VAL A 8 32.08 38.97 0.67
N LEU A 9 31.14 38.03 0.49
CA LEU A 9 29.75 38.17 0.88
C LEU A 9 29.35 36.94 1.70
N ILE A 10 29.34 37.12 3.02
CA ILE A 10 28.86 36.13 3.99
C ILE A 10 27.33 36.13 3.91
N LEU A 11 26.75 35.06 3.39
CA LEU A 11 25.31 34.85 3.36
C LEU A 11 24.94 33.90 4.51
N ILE A 12 24.43 34.47 5.61
CA ILE A 12 23.83 33.71 6.71
C ILE A 12 22.45 33.24 6.24
N PHE A 13 22.35 32.02 5.75
CA PHE A 13 21.05 31.34 5.59
C PHE A 13 20.63 30.79 6.95
N SER A 14 19.90 31.61 7.71
CA SER A 14 19.02 31.13 8.77
C SER A 14 17.81 30.46 8.11
N LEU A 15 17.92 29.16 7.81
CA LEU A 15 16.77 28.40 7.32
C LEU A 15 16.06 27.75 8.51
N SER A 16 14.87 28.29 8.76
CA SER A 16 13.84 27.94 9.70
C SER A 16 13.74 26.44 9.97
N VAL A 17 13.72 26.08 11.25
CA VAL A 17 13.24 24.78 11.73
C VAL A 17 11.77 24.69 11.33
N LEU A 18 11.50 23.99 10.23
CA LEU A 18 10.17 23.52 9.88
C LEU A 18 9.78 22.52 10.96
N ILE A 19 9.00 22.98 11.93
CA ILE A 19 8.15 22.11 12.74
C ILE A 19 7.07 21.63 11.77
N SER A 20 7.40 20.60 10.98
CA SER A 20 6.43 19.87 10.20
C SER A 20 5.54 19.14 11.22
N GLY A 21 4.38 19.73 11.52
CA GLY A 21 3.27 18.94 12.00
C GLY A 21 2.96 17.91 10.93
N CYS A 22 3.50 16.70 11.10
CA CYS A 22 3.18 15.55 10.27
C CYS A 22 1.71 15.19 10.51
N THR A 23 0.79 15.91 9.89
CA THR A 23 -0.52 15.35 9.61
C THR A 23 -0.28 14.20 8.64
N ALA A 24 -0.58 12.97 9.06
CA ALA A 24 -0.43 11.79 8.24
C ALA A 24 -1.22 12.00 6.94
N GLN A 25 -0.50 12.24 5.83
CA GLN A 25 -1.09 12.50 4.53
C GLN A 25 -1.62 11.19 3.94
N ASN A 26 -2.76 11.23 3.25
CA ASN A 26 -3.25 10.08 2.50
C ASN A 26 -2.17 9.62 1.52
N GLU A 27 -1.80 8.35 1.61
CA GLU A 27 -0.77 7.76 0.76
C GLU A 27 -1.36 6.55 0.05
N VAL A 28 -1.37 6.57 -1.28
CA VAL A 28 -1.72 5.39 -2.07
C VAL A 28 -0.49 4.48 -2.09
N VAL A 29 -0.58 3.35 -1.39
CA VAL A 29 0.53 2.38 -1.28
C VAL A 29 0.49 1.40 -2.45
N TYR A 30 -0.71 0.97 -2.85
CA TYR A 30 -0.94 0.13 -4.02
C TYR A 30 -2.18 0.63 -4.77
N ASP A 31 -2.08 0.68 -6.11
CA ASP A 31 -3.20 0.90 -7.02
C ASP A 31 -2.86 0.21 -8.34
N GLN A 32 -3.35 -1.02 -8.50
CA GLN A 32 -3.00 -1.85 -9.65
C GLN A 32 -4.07 -2.87 -9.98
N THR A 33 -4.07 -3.31 -11.23
CA THR A 33 -4.80 -4.50 -11.67
C THR A 33 -3.78 -5.59 -11.95
N VAL A 34 -3.99 -6.77 -11.37
CA VAL A 34 -3.11 -7.93 -11.47
C VAL A 34 -3.90 -9.15 -11.92
N THR A 35 -3.24 -10.00 -12.71
CA THR A 35 -3.77 -11.32 -13.07
C THR A 35 -3.10 -12.36 -12.19
N ILE A 36 -3.88 -13.09 -11.40
CA ILE A 36 -3.40 -14.15 -10.51
C ILE A 36 -3.75 -15.50 -11.15
N PRO A 37 -2.74 -16.27 -11.62
CA PRO A 37 -2.99 -17.59 -12.18
C PRO A 37 -3.65 -18.53 -11.17
N ASP A 38 -4.29 -19.57 -11.69
CA ASP A 38 -4.98 -20.56 -10.85
C ASP A 38 -4.05 -21.16 -9.79
N GLY A 39 -4.51 -21.19 -8.54
CA GLY A 39 -3.76 -21.71 -7.40
C GLY A 39 -2.56 -20.87 -6.95
N GLN A 40 -2.33 -19.70 -7.54
CA GLN A 40 -1.26 -18.77 -7.16
C GLN A 40 -1.78 -17.65 -6.25
N ASP A 41 -0.84 -16.90 -5.70
CA ASP A 41 -1.08 -15.77 -4.83
C ASP A 41 -0.12 -14.61 -5.11
N ILE A 42 -0.50 -13.44 -4.63
CA ILE A 42 0.32 -12.22 -4.62
C ILE A 42 0.36 -11.70 -3.19
N GLU A 43 1.54 -11.30 -2.76
CA GLU A 43 1.81 -10.77 -1.44
C GLU A 43 2.04 -9.24 -1.49
N TYR A 44 1.58 -8.56 -0.45
CA TYR A 44 1.71 -7.11 -0.25
C TYR A 44 2.24 -6.82 1.15
N ASP A 45 3.40 -6.16 1.24
CA ASP A 45 3.96 -5.76 2.52
C ASP A 45 3.31 -4.45 3.01
N LEU A 46 2.66 -4.51 4.17
CA LEU A 46 1.98 -3.38 4.79
C LEU A 46 2.64 -3.06 6.13
N LEU A 47 3.27 -1.89 6.22
CA LEU A 47 3.80 -1.39 7.48
C LEU A 47 2.67 -1.11 8.49
N GLN A 48 3.00 -1.00 9.78
CA GLN A 48 2.03 -0.56 10.78
C GLN A 48 1.32 0.76 10.38
N GLY A 49 0.03 0.85 10.68
CA GLY A 49 -0.80 2.03 10.39
C GLY A 49 -2.27 1.71 10.11
N THR A 50 -3.01 2.75 9.73
CA THR A 50 -4.42 2.65 9.34
C THR A 50 -4.55 2.67 7.83
N TYR A 51 -5.34 1.76 7.28
CA TYR A 51 -5.50 1.55 5.84
C TYR A 51 -6.97 1.48 5.46
N LYS A 52 -7.30 1.94 4.25
CA LYS A 52 -8.50 1.52 3.53
C LYS A 52 -8.06 0.63 2.39
N ILE A 53 -8.43 -0.64 2.47
CA ILE A 53 -8.08 -1.66 1.48
C ILE A 53 -9.33 -1.94 0.68
N THR A 54 -9.23 -1.83 -0.65
CA THR A 54 -10.28 -2.17 -1.60
C THR A 54 -9.73 -3.13 -2.63
N ILE A 55 -10.34 -4.30 -2.72
CA ILE A 55 -9.99 -5.35 -3.67
C ILE A 55 -11.26 -5.75 -4.40
N THR A 56 -11.19 -5.88 -5.72
CA THR A 56 -12.27 -6.42 -6.55
C THR A 56 -11.70 -7.45 -7.51
N SER A 57 -12.44 -8.54 -7.75
CA SER A 57 -12.05 -9.60 -8.66
C SER A 57 -13.23 -10.08 -9.50
N ASP A 58 -12.94 -10.60 -10.68
CA ASP A 58 -13.90 -11.30 -11.54
C ASP A 58 -14.28 -12.70 -11.02
N THR A 59 -13.42 -13.28 -10.18
CA THR A 59 -13.53 -14.63 -9.61
C THR A 59 -13.42 -14.59 -8.09
N ASP A 60 -13.71 -15.71 -7.44
CA ASP A 60 -13.64 -15.80 -5.98
C ASP A 60 -12.16 -15.95 -5.55
N ILE A 61 -11.72 -15.07 -4.66
CA ILE A 61 -10.36 -15.02 -4.12
C ILE A 61 -10.38 -15.07 -2.60
N ASP A 62 -9.26 -15.48 -2.02
CA ASP A 62 -8.98 -15.38 -0.59
C ASP A 62 -8.06 -14.18 -0.32
N ILE A 63 -8.34 -13.45 0.76
CA ILE A 63 -7.53 -12.33 1.25
C ILE A 63 -7.14 -12.69 2.68
N LEU A 64 -5.84 -12.82 2.92
CA LEU A 64 -5.29 -13.32 4.17
C LEU A 64 -4.26 -12.35 4.74
N PHE A 65 -4.21 -12.21 6.05
CA PHE A 65 -3.27 -11.37 6.78
C PHE A 65 -2.57 -12.19 7.87
N ASP A 66 -1.25 -12.22 7.86
CA ASP A 66 -0.48 -13.07 8.77
C ASP A 66 -0.58 -12.64 10.24
N THR A 67 -0.45 -11.34 10.54
CA THR A 67 -0.56 -10.84 11.92
C THR A 67 -1.91 -10.18 12.25
N ALA A 68 -2.80 -10.09 11.26
CA ALA A 68 -4.09 -9.42 11.37
C ALA A 68 -5.25 -10.28 10.83
N SER A 69 -5.21 -11.59 11.12
CA SER A 69 -6.15 -12.60 10.59
C SER A 69 -7.63 -12.36 10.88
N ASN A 70 -7.96 -11.46 11.82
CA ASN A 70 -9.33 -11.01 12.05
C ASN A 70 -9.93 -10.25 10.85
N TYR A 71 -9.11 -9.84 9.88
CA TYR A 71 -9.54 -9.21 8.64
C TYR A 71 -9.64 -10.19 7.45
N ASP A 72 -9.20 -11.44 7.63
CA ASP A 72 -9.23 -12.45 6.57
C ASP A 72 -10.64 -12.60 5.97
N GLU A 73 -10.68 -12.82 4.67
CA GLU A 73 -11.89 -13.06 3.91
C GLU A 73 -11.61 -14.16 2.89
N LYS A 74 -12.53 -15.14 2.74
CA LYS A 74 -12.32 -16.28 1.85
C LYS A 74 -13.47 -16.42 0.86
N GLY A 75 -13.15 -16.82 -0.37
CA GLY A 75 -14.12 -17.02 -1.43
C GLY A 75 -14.95 -15.77 -1.73
N THR A 76 -14.31 -14.61 -1.84
CA THR A 76 -14.98 -13.33 -2.13
C THR A 76 -14.55 -12.76 -3.47
N LYS A 77 -15.45 -12.01 -4.13
CA LYS A 77 -15.11 -11.19 -5.30
C LYS A 77 -14.84 -9.73 -4.97
N SER A 78 -15.12 -9.32 -3.74
CA SER A 78 -14.90 -7.95 -3.31
C SER A 78 -14.58 -7.87 -1.82
N PHE A 79 -13.70 -6.94 -1.50
CA PHE A 79 -13.29 -6.66 -0.13
C PHE A 79 -13.06 -5.16 -0.03
N SER A 80 -13.76 -4.50 0.87
CA SER A 80 -13.51 -3.09 1.18
C SER A 80 -13.64 -2.91 2.68
N LYS A 81 -12.51 -2.73 3.37
CA LYS A 81 -12.46 -2.59 4.82
C LYS A 81 -11.42 -1.55 5.23
N ASP A 82 -11.73 -0.85 6.32
CA ASP A 82 -10.75 -0.07 7.06
C ASP A 82 -10.01 -1.01 8.02
N VAL A 83 -8.69 -1.10 7.86
CA VAL A 83 -7.81 -2.05 8.54
C VAL A 83 -6.82 -1.27 9.40
N VAL A 84 -6.69 -1.64 10.67
CA VAL A 84 -5.70 -1.06 11.58
C VAL A 84 -4.65 -2.11 11.91
N LEU A 85 -3.43 -1.87 11.46
CA LEU A 85 -2.29 -2.77 11.65
C LEU A 85 -1.42 -2.25 12.80
N ASN A 86 -1.35 -3.04 13.87
CA ASN A 86 -0.54 -2.72 15.06
C ASN A 86 0.94 -3.13 14.91
N GLY A 87 1.28 -3.76 13.79
CA GLY A 87 2.62 -4.18 13.42
C GLY A 87 2.68 -4.42 11.92
N ASP A 88 3.89 -4.53 11.38
CA ASP A 88 4.09 -4.86 9.98
C ASP A 88 3.45 -6.22 9.68
N THR A 89 2.72 -6.27 8.57
CA THR A 89 1.88 -7.40 8.18
C THR A 89 2.02 -7.60 6.68
N LYS A 90 2.01 -8.85 6.25
CA LYS A 90 1.82 -9.16 4.85
C LYS A 90 0.34 -9.46 4.58
N MET A 91 -0.16 -8.93 3.47
CA MET A 91 -1.47 -9.25 2.95
C MET A 91 -1.28 -10.14 1.73
N THR A 92 -1.91 -11.31 1.74
CA THR A 92 -1.87 -12.28 0.64
C THR A 92 -3.21 -12.29 -0.07
N VAL A 93 -3.22 -12.11 -1.38
CA VAL A 93 -4.39 -12.26 -2.24
C VAL A 93 -4.19 -13.50 -3.09
N LYS A 94 -5.05 -14.50 -2.88
CA LYS A 94 -4.90 -15.83 -3.46
C LYS A 94 -6.07 -16.20 -4.36
N ASN A 95 -5.76 -16.66 -5.57
CA ASN A 95 -6.73 -17.32 -6.42
C ASN A 95 -6.77 -18.81 -6.05
N TRP A 96 -7.89 -19.28 -5.48
CA TRP A 96 -7.98 -20.66 -5.04
C TRP A 96 -8.15 -21.61 -6.23
N ALA A 97 -7.29 -22.63 -6.32
CA ALA A 97 -7.42 -23.68 -7.33
C ALA A 97 -8.69 -24.51 -7.13
N LEU A 98 -9.70 -24.29 -7.97
CA LEU A 98 -10.84 -25.20 -8.07
C LEU A 98 -10.45 -26.36 -8.99
N ILE A 99 -10.39 -27.57 -8.43
CA ILE A 99 -9.91 -28.81 -9.05
C ILE A 99 -10.32 -28.91 -10.53
N GLY A 100 -9.38 -28.57 -11.42
CA GLY A 100 -9.42 -28.87 -12.85
C GLY A 100 -10.10 -27.86 -13.79
N LEU A 101 -10.57 -26.70 -13.32
CA LEU A 101 -11.24 -25.68 -14.16
C LEU A 101 -10.91 -24.22 -13.81
N GLY A 102 -10.00 -23.96 -12.86
CA GLY A 102 -9.73 -22.61 -12.39
C GLY A 102 -9.25 -21.68 -13.50
N SER A 103 -9.96 -20.58 -13.70
CA SER A 103 -9.54 -19.49 -14.58
C SER A 103 -8.57 -18.59 -13.83
N GLU A 104 -7.71 -17.89 -14.57
CA GLU A 104 -6.98 -16.75 -14.02
C GLU A 104 -7.96 -15.75 -13.39
N ALA A 105 -7.53 -15.13 -12.28
CA ALA A 105 -8.31 -14.09 -11.60
C ALA A 105 -7.76 -12.73 -12.00
N ILE A 106 -8.60 -11.84 -12.52
CA ILE A 106 -8.26 -10.43 -12.71
C ILE A 106 -8.69 -9.69 -11.45
N VAL A 107 -7.71 -9.15 -10.72
CA VAL A 107 -7.91 -8.52 -9.41
C VAL A 107 -7.45 -7.07 -9.46
N GLN A 108 -8.31 -6.14 -9.08
CA GLN A 108 -7.94 -4.75 -8.83
C GLN A 108 -7.67 -4.58 -7.34
N VAL A 109 -6.54 -3.98 -6.99
CA VAL A 109 -6.08 -3.77 -5.62
C VAL A 109 -5.78 -2.29 -5.44
N LEU A 110 -6.51 -1.66 -4.50
CA LEU A 110 -6.28 -0.31 -4.03
C LEU A 110 -6.06 -0.32 -2.53
N VAL A 111 -4.90 0.14 -2.08
CA VAL A 111 -4.53 0.25 -0.67
C VAL A 111 -4.13 1.68 -0.39
N VAL A 112 -4.90 2.35 0.45
CA VAL A 112 -4.64 3.74 0.87
C VAL A 112 -4.30 3.75 2.35
N LYS A 113 -3.13 4.27 2.71
CA LYS A 113 -2.69 4.49 4.08
C LYS A 113 -3.15 5.87 4.58
N ASN A 114 -3.50 5.92 5.85
CA ASN A 114 -4.02 7.09 6.56
C ASN A 114 -5.18 7.78 5.82
N PRO A 115 -6.21 7.04 5.37
CA PRO A 115 -7.31 7.64 4.60
C PRO A 115 -8.00 8.72 5.43
N THR A 116 -8.12 9.94 4.89
CA THR A 116 -9.04 10.95 5.43
C THR A 116 -10.47 10.49 5.17
N ASN A 117 -11.24 10.32 6.25
CA ASN A 117 -12.68 10.09 6.20
C ASN A 117 -13.44 11.22 5.51
#